data_AF-A0A7N5P1M0-F1
#
_entry.id   AF-A0A7N5P1M0-F1
#
_cell.length_a   1.000
_cell.length_b   1.000
_cell.length_c   1.000
_cell.angle_alpha   90.00
_cell.angle_beta   90.00
_cell.angle_gamma   90.00
#
_symmetry.space_group_name_H-M   'P 1'
#
loop_
_entity.id
_entity.type
_entity.pdbx_description
1 polymer ?
#
loop_
_entity_poly.entity_id
_entity_poly.type
_entity_poly.pdbx_seq_one_letter_code
_entity_poly.pdbx_strand_id
1 'polypeptide(L)'
;MGKQYLSVFYPQHQRHGCPGRAPSPVQSTWSGGVGAARGVRGERVRVAAAREALGCRGFSPTCAVPQLVLVGDGGTGKTTFVKRHLTGEFEKKYVATLGVEVHPLVFHTNRGPIKFNVWDTAGQEKFGGLRDGYYIQAQCAIIMFDVTSRVTYKNVPNWHRDLVRVCENIPIVLCGNKVDIKDRKVKAKSIVFHRKKNLQYYDISAKSNYNFEKPFLWLARKLIGDPNLEFVAMPALAPPEVVMDPALAAQYEHDLEVAQTTALPDEDDDL
;
A
#
# COMPACT_ATOMS: atom_id res chain seq x y z
N MET A 1 5.75 40.22 4.10
CA MET A 1 4.55 39.99 4.94
C MET A 1 4.64 38.59 5.52
N GLY A 2 5.15 38.48 6.74
CA GLY A 2 5.35 37.20 7.42
C GLY A 2 4.06 36.68 8.04
N LYS A 3 3.83 35.37 7.95
CA LYS A 3 2.82 34.67 8.74
C LYS A 3 3.52 33.87 9.83
N GLN A 4 3.36 34.32 11.07
CA GLN A 4 3.71 33.58 12.28
C GLN A 4 2.81 32.34 12.38
N TYR A 5 3.41 31.16 12.51
CA TYR A 5 2.69 29.96 12.94
C TYR A 5 2.70 29.90 14.46
N LEU A 6 1.51 29.94 15.06
CA LEU A 6 1.32 29.66 16.48
C LEU A 6 1.60 28.18 16.75
N SER A 7 2.49 27.90 17.70
CA SER A 7 2.62 26.61 18.36
C SER A 7 1.42 26.42 19.30
N VAL A 8 0.64 25.36 19.07
CA VAL A 8 -0.43 24.96 20.00
C VAL A 8 0.12 23.88 20.91
N PHE A 9 0.28 24.21 22.19
CA PHE A 9 0.54 23.29 23.29
C PHE A 9 -0.74 22.47 23.59
N TYR A 10 -0.61 21.15 23.71
CA TYR A 10 -1.67 20.28 24.24
C TYR A 10 -1.53 20.14 25.77
N PRO A 11 -2.61 20.32 26.56
CA PRO A 11 -2.61 19.97 27.97
C PRO A 11 -2.95 18.48 28.18
N GLN A 12 -2.25 17.86 29.13
CA GLN A 12 -2.53 16.53 29.67
C GLN A 12 -3.84 16.53 30.48
N HIS A 13 -4.75 15.59 30.21
CA HIS A 13 -5.78 15.13 31.15
C HIS A 13 -5.97 13.62 30.95
N GLN A 14 -5.55 12.80 31.91
CA GLN A 14 -6.32 12.29 33.06
C GLN A 14 -7.44 11.32 32.68
N ARG A 15 -7.24 10.08 33.14
CA ARG A 15 -8.14 8.93 33.02
C ARG A 15 -9.37 9.14 33.91
N HIS A 16 -10.57 9.01 33.36
CA HIS A 16 -11.80 8.78 34.13
C HIS A 16 -12.63 7.66 33.50
N GLY A 17 -13.07 6.74 34.34
CA GLY A 17 -13.71 5.47 33.98
C GLY A 17 -15.16 5.59 33.53
N CYS A 18 -15.59 4.54 32.82
CA CYS A 18 -16.98 4.30 32.41
C CYS A 18 -17.83 3.81 33.61
N PRO A 19 -19.10 4.25 33.74
CA PRO A 19 -20.08 3.57 34.55
C PRO A 19 -21.11 2.81 33.70
N GLY A 20 -21.35 1.54 34.10
CA GLY A 20 -22.68 0.95 34.23
C GLY A 20 -23.45 0.56 32.97
N ARG A 21 -23.60 -0.75 32.75
CA ARG A 21 -24.84 -1.31 32.19
C ARG A 21 -25.19 -2.61 32.94
N ALA A 22 -26.33 -2.58 33.62
CA ALA A 22 -26.91 -3.71 34.35
C ALA A 22 -27.47 -4.77 33.38
N PRO A 23 -27.47 -6.07 33.73
CA PRO A 23 -28.22 -7.08 33.00
C PRO A 23 -29.61 -7.25 33.60
N SER A 24 -30.60 -7.54 32.75
CA SER A 24 -31.86 -8.17 33.16
C SER A 24 -32.01 -9.52 32.46
N PRO A 25 -32.73 -10.48 33.09
CA PRO A 25 -32.61 -11.90 32.81
C PRO A 25 -33.71 -12.38 31.86
N VAL A 26 -33.56 -13.58 31.30
CA VAL A 26 -34.56 -14.68 31.40
C VAL A 26 -34.06 -15.91 30.65
N GLN A 27 -34.25 -17.04 31.33
CA GLN A 27 -33.96 -18.41 30.94
C GLN A 27 -34.88 -18.90 29.81
N SER A 28 -34.40 -19.85 29.00
CA SER A 28 -35.23 -21.01 28.66
C SER A 28 -34.36 -22.22 28.34
N THR A 29 -34.75 -23.33 28.97
CA THR A 29 -34.19 -24.67 28.94
C THR A 29 -34.44 -25.36 27.59
N TRP A 30 -33.44 -26.08 27.07
CA TRP A 30 -33.61 -27.06 25.99
C TRP A 30 -33.46 -28.47 26.55
N SER A 31 -34.52 -29.25 26.49
CA SER A 31 -34.52 -30.71 26.63
C SER A 31 -35.03 -31.32 25.33
N GLY A 32 -34.34 -32.37 24.87
CA GLY A 32 -34.34 -32.85 23.49
C GLY A 32 -35.59 -33.59 23.00
N GLY A 33 -35.56 -33.88 21.70
CA GLY A 33 -36.49 -34.77 21.00
C GLY A 33 -35.90 -35.20 19.66
N VAL A 34 -35.66 -36.50 19.55
CA VAL A 34 -35.15 -37.21 18.35
C VAL A 34 -36.30 -37.43 17.37
N GLY A 35 -36.09 -37.17 16.08
CA GLY A 35 -37.07 -37.47 15.03
C GLY A 35 -36.44 -37.47 13.64
N ALA A 36 -36.26 -38.65 13.07
CA ALA A 36 -35.74 -38.88 11.72
C ALA A 36 -36.86 -38.86 10.67
N ALA A 37 -36.64 -38.19 9.52
CA ALA A 37 -37.25 -38.58 8.24
C ALA A 37 -36.69 -37.80 7.02
N ARG A 38 -36.07 -38.56 6.11
CA ARG A 38 -36.18 -38.53 4.63
C ARG A 38 -36.06 -37.20 3.85
N GLY A 39 -34.91 -37.05 3.22
CA GLY A 39 -34.70 -36.92 1.76
C GLY A 39 -35.49 -35.88 0.95
N VAL A 40 -34.79 -34.84 0.49
CA VAL A 40 -35.09 -34.13 -0.78
C VAL A 40 -33.79 -33.74 -1.49
N ARG A 41 -33.87 -33.79 -2.83
CA ARG A 41 -32.83 -33.60 -3.84
C ARG A 41 -32.22 -32.20 -3.82
N GLY A 42 -31.06 -32.11 -4.47
CA GLY A 42 -30.18 -30.96 -4.46
C GLY A 42 -30.75 -29.70 -5.10
N GLU A 43 -30.16 -28.59 -4.67
CA GLU A 43 -30.38 -27.29 -5.27
C GLU A 43 -29.07 -26.51 -5.27
N ARG A 44 -28.75 -25.98 -6.45
CA ARG A 44 -27.55 -25.20 -6.75
C ARG A 44 -27.56 -23.94 -5.89
N VAL A 45 -26.53 -23.73 -5.08
CA VAL A 45 -26.31 -22.43 -4.44
C VAL A 45 -25.87 -21.43 -5.51
N ARG A 46 -26.83 -20.67 -6.04
CA ARG A 46 -26.57 -19.44 -6.78
C ARG A 46 -26.16 -18.37 -5.78
N VAL A 47 -24.91 -17.95 -5.82
CA VAL A 47 -24.45 -16.72 -5.17
C VAL A 47 -25.00 -15.55 -5.98
N ALA A 48 -26.07 -14.93 -5.48
CA ALA A 48 -26.61 -13.70 -6.07
C ALA A 48 -27.06 -12.74 -4.95
N ALA A 49 -26.28 -11.67 -4.82
CA ALA A 49 -26.64 -10.31 -4.44
C ALA A 49 -27.77 -10.12 -3.40
N ALA A 50 -27.38 -9.71 -2.19
CA ALA A 50 -28.20 -8.87 -1.33
C ALA A 50 -27.59 -7.46 -1.31
N ARG A 51 -28.07 -6.58 -2.20
CA ARG A 51 -27.97 -5.13 -2.06
C ARG A 51 -29.17 -4.65 -1.26
N GLU A 52 -28.87 -3.77 -0.31
CA GLU A 52 -29.74 -2.80 0.36
C GLU A 52 -30.90 -3.32 1.21
N ALA A 53 -30.77 -3.13 2.53
CA ALA A 53 -31.60 -2.18 3.26
C ALA A 53 -31.13 -2.11 4.72
N LEU A 54 -30.61 -0.95 5.13
CA LEU A 54 -30.84 -0.32 6.44
C LEU A 54 -30.16 1.05 6.46
N GLY A 55 -31.00 2.09 6.41
CA GLY A 55 -30.61 3.49 6.36
C GLY A 55 -30.06 3.99 7.69
N CYS A 56 -28.74 3.91 7.84
CA CYS A 56 -27.97 4.76 8.74
C CYS A 56 -26.90 5.48 7.90
N ARG A 57 -27.10 6.77 7.62
CA ARG A 57 -26.06 7.65 7.07
C ARG A 57 -25.06 7.97 8.19
N GLY A 58 -24.16 7.04 8.43
CA GLY A 58 -23.09 7.14 9.41
C GLY A 58 -21.98 6.18 8.99
N PHE A 59 -20.84 6.74 8.64
CA PHE A 59 -19.63 6.02 8.25
C PHE A 59 -19.31 4.95 9.30
N SER A 60 -19.31 3.67 8.90
CA SER A 60 -18.53 2.64 9.59
C SER A 60 -17.80 1.84 8.52
N PRO A 61 -16.59 2.27 8.12
CA PRO A 61 -15.72 1.34 7.45
C PRO A 61 -15.38 0.32 8.53
N THR A 62 -15.65 -0.94 8.27
CA THR A 62 -15.10 -2.05 9.04
C THR A 62 -13.68 -1.72 9.46
N CYS A 63 -13.41 -1.87 10.76
CA CYS A 63 -12.13 -1.71 11.46
C CYS A 63 -11.06 -2.71 10.96
N ALA A 64 -10.92 -2.85 9.65
CA ALA A 64 -9.95 -3.68 8.98
C ALA A 64 -8.83 -2.77 8.49
N VAL A 65 -7.68 -2.88 9.14
CA VAL A 65 -6.46 -2.15 8.75
C VAL A 65 -5.87 -2.91 7.56
N PRO A 66 -5.90 -2.36 6.32
CA PRO A 66 -5.33 -3.03 5.16
C PRO A 66 -3.85 -3.36 5.38
N GLN A 67 -3.52 -4.63 5.17
CA GLN A 67 -2.17 -5.14 5.01
C GLN A 67 -1.66 -4.72 3.62
N LEU A 68 -0.58 -3.94 3.64
CA LEU A 68 0.17 -3.54 2.46
C LEU A 68 1.48 -4.31 2.46
N VAL A 69 1.70 -5.11 1.43
CA VAL A 69 2.98 -5.82 1.26
C VAL A 69 3.92 -4.98 0.42
N LEU A 70 5.15 -4.76 0.92
CA LEU A 70 6.20 -4.04 0.23
C LEU A 70 7.31 -5.00 -0.19
N VAL A 71 7.42 -5.24 -1.50
CA VAL A 71 8.35 -6.23 -2.09
C VAL A 71 9.27 -5.59 -3.13
N GLY A 72 10.34 -6.32 -3.46
CA GLY A 72 11.35 -5.90 -4.42
C GLY A 72 12.76 -6.28 -3.96
N ASP A 73 13.73 -6.12 -4.84
CA ASP A 73 15.12 -6.52 -4.59
C ASP A 73 15.74 -5.85 -3.36
N GLY A 74 16.80 -6.46 -2.83
CA GLY A 74 17.61 -5.87 -1.76
C GLY A 74 18.24 -4.56 -2.21
N GLY A 75 18.29 -3.57 -1.32
CA GLY A 75 18.91 -2.27 -1.61
C GLY A 75 18.11 -1.32 -2.51
N THR A 76 16.88 -1.66 -2.91
CA THR A 76 16.00 -0.75 -3.69
C THR A 76 15.49 0.43 -2.85
N GLY A 77 15.49 0.33 -1.53
CA GLY A 77 15.11 1.40 -0.60
C GLY A 77 13.76 1.21 0.10
N LYS A 78 13.21 -0.02 0.14
CA LYS A 78 11.94 -0.36 0.80
C LYS A 78 11.87 0.08 2.27
N THR A 79 12.82 -0.36 3.08
CA THR A 79 12.91 0.00 4.51
C THR A 79 13.07 1.50 4.71
N THR A 80 13.91 2.17 3.92
CA THR A 80 14.08 3.63 3.97
C THR A 80 12.78 4.36 3.61
N PHE A 81 12.02 3.86 2.63
CA PHE A 81 10.72 4.41 2.25
C PHE A 81 9.68 4.26 3.37
N VAL A 82 9.67 3.14 4.10
CA VAL A 82 8.74 2.94 5.23
C VAL A 82 9.15 3.75 6.44
N LYS A 83 10.42 3.67 6.87
CA LYS A 83 10.93 4.41 8.03
C LYS A 83 10.73 5.90 7.91
N ARG A 84 10.91 6.44 6.70
CA ARG A 84 10.70 7.86 6.46
C ARG A 84 9.24 8.30 6.52
N HIS A 85 8.27 7.40 6.29
CA HIS A 85 6.86 7.68 6.60
C HIS A 85 6.54 7.60 8.10
N LEU A 86 7.30 6.81 8.87
CA LEU A 86 7.08 6.62 10.31
C LEU A 86 7.70 7.73 11.16
N THR A 87 9.00 7.94 11.00
CA THR A 87 9.80 8.81 11.86
C THR A 87 10.17 10.12 11.16
N GLY A 88 9.94 10.20 9.85
CA GLY A 88 10.42 11.30 9.01
C GLY A 88 11.92 11.18 8.67
N GLU A 89 12.68 10.37 9.38
CA GLU A 89 14.14 10.31 9.26
C GLU A 89 14.60 9.51 8.04
N PHE A 90 15.73 9.91 7.46
CA PHE A 90 16.39 9.17 6.39
C PHE A 90 17.56 8.35 6.95
N GLU A 91 17.46 7.04 6.80
CA GLU A 91 18.54 6.14 7.21
C GLU A 91 19.55 5.96 6.07
N LYS A 92 20.74 6.53 6.24
CA LYS A 92 21.85 6.43 5.27
C LYS A 92 22.50 5.05 5.22
N LYS A 93 22.48 4.33 6.34
CA LYS A 93 23.13 3.03 6.47
C LYS A 93 22.19 1.96 5.93
N TYR A 94 22.64 1.24 4.91
CA TYR A 94 21.94 0.02 4.50
C TYR A 94 22.17 -1.07 5.54
N VAL A 95 21.09 -1.42 6.24
CA VAL A 95 20.99 -2.63 7.05
C VAL A 95 19.97 -3.51 6.36
N ALA A 96 20.36 -4.72 5.97
CA ALA A 96 19.45 -5.65 5.33
C ALA A 96 18.37 -6.08 6.33
N THR A 97 17.10 -5.97 5.95
CA THR A 97 15.97 -6.49 6.72
C THR A 97 16.13 -8.01 6.89
N LEU A 98 15.87 -8.51 8.09
CA LEU A 98 15.87 -9.95 8.37
C LEU A 98 14.41 -10.41 8.45
N GLY A 99 13.92 -11.08 7.40
CA GLY A 99 12.53 -11.53 7.31
C GLY A 99 11.57 -10.39 7.00
N VAL A 100 10.63 -10.10 7.90
CA VAL A 100 9.60 -9.07 7.72
C VAL A 100 9.47 -8.16 8.93
N GLU A 101 9.37 -6.86 8.69
CA GLU A 101 9.05 -5.87 9.71
C GLU A 101 7.70 -5.22 9.40
N VAL A 102 6.80 -5.19 10.39
CA VAL A 102 5.44 -4.65 10.23
C VAL A 102 5.37 -3.26 10.84
N HIS A 103 4.95 -2.31 10.01
CA HIS A 103 4.96 -0.89 10.32
C HIS A 103 3.58 -0.26 10.13
N PRO A 104 2.92 0.21 11.19
CA PRO A 104 1.63 0.90 11.09
C PRO A 104 1.81 2.34 10.59
N LEU A 105 1.35 2.64 9.37
CA LEU A 105 1.31 3.99 8.80
C LEU A 105 -0.11 4.55 8.84
N VAL A 106 -0.29 5.77 9.34
CA VAL A 106 -1.60 6.44 9.40
C VAL A 106 -1.59 7.68 8.50
N PHE A 107 -2.54 7.73 7.57
CA PHE A 107 -2.76 8.86 6.68
C PHE A 107 -4.11 9.50 6.98
N HIS A 108 -4.15 10.83 7.08
CA HIS A 108 -5.39 11.56 7.32
C HIS A 108 -5.99 12.00 5.99
N THR A 109 -7.22 11.59 5.73
CA THR A 109 -7.91 11.86 4.46
C THR A 109 -9.17 12.69 4.68
N ASN A 110 -9.73 13.24 3.60
CA ASN A 110 -11.03 13.91 3.60
C ASN A 110 -12.21 12.98 3.97
N ARG A 111 -11.98 11.66 4.04
CA ARG A 111 -12.94 10.64 4.50
C ARG A 111 -12.59 10.07 5.89
N GLY A 112 -11.64 10.68 6.60
CA GLY A 112 -11.13 10.20 7.88
C GLY A 112 -9.76 9.53 7.78
N PRO A 113 -9.22 9.05 8.92
CA PRO A 113 -7.91 8.41 8.94
C PRO A 113 -7.95 7.01 8.32
N ILE A 114 -6.93 6.69 7.53
CA ILE A 114 -6.67 5.35 6.99
C ILE A 114 -5.36 4.87 7.58
N LYS A 115 -5.35 3.63 8.06
CA LYS A 115 -4.14 2.98 8.55
C LYS A 115 -3.75 1.88 7.57
N PHE A 116 -2.49 1.85 7.15
CA PHE A 116 -1.88 0.72 6.44
C PHE A 116 -0.94 0.00 7.41
N ASN A 117 -1.08 -1.32 7.53
CA ASN A 117 -0.03 -2.14 8.13
C ASN A 117 0.93 -2.52 7.00
N VAL A 118 2.07 -1.84 6.93
CA VAL A 118 3.08 -2.09 5.89
C VAL A 118 3.98 -3.22 6.32
N TRP A 119 4.03 -4.29 5.54
CA TRP A 119 4.90 -5.43 5.71
C TRP A 119 6.13 -5.23 4.83
N ASP A 120 7.21 -4.72 5.42
CA ASP A 120 8.51 -4.52 4.76
C ASP A 120 9.26 -5.85 4.71
N THR A 121 9.40 -6.45 3.53
CA THR A 121 10.03 -7.76 3.35
C THR A 121 11.51 -7.66 2.95
N ALA A 122 12.30 -8.67 3.29
CA ALA A 122 13.73 -8.70 3.03
C ALA A 122 14.07 -9.01 1.56
N GLY A 123 14.33 -7.98 0.75
CA GLY A 123 14.63 -8.15 -0.68
C GLY A 123 15.82 -9.07 -1.07
N GLN A 124 16.55 -9.64 -0.11
CA GLN A 124 17.62 -10.62 -0.30
C GLN A 124 17.20 -12.08 -0.08
N GLU A 125 15.94 -12.35 0.26
CA GLU A 125 15.48 -13.66 0.70
C GLU A 125 15.46 -14.67 -0.47
N LYS A 126 16.61 -15.23 -0.85
CA LYS A 126 16.80 -16.09 -2.05
C LYS A 126 15.98 -17.39 -2.05
N PHE A 127 15.35 -17.75 -0.94
CA PHE A 127 14.58 -18.97 -0.77
C PHE A 127 13.08 -18.64 -0.73
N GLY A 128 12.39 -18.89 -1.85
CA GLY A 128 10.99 -18.49 -2.07
C GLY A 128 9.95 -19.04 -1.09
N GLY A 129 10.24 -20.12 -0.35
CA GLY A 129 9.26 -20.78 0.52
C GLY A 129 8.81 -19.98 1.75
N LEU A 130 9.64 -19.08 2.29
CA LEU A 130 9.26 -18.22 3.43
C LEU A 130 8.47 -16.98 2.98
N ARG A 131 8.56 -16.60 1.69
CA ARG A 131 7.92 -15.39 1.15
C ARG A 131 6.41 -15.51 1.05
N ASP A 132 5.91 -16.69 0.64
CA ASP A 132 4.48 -16.92 0.41
C ASP A 132 3.65 -16.67 1.68
N GLY A 133 4.20 -17.01 2.85
CA GLY A 133 3.55 -16.78 4.14
C GLY A 133 3.31 -15.30 4.46
N TYR A 134 4.15 -14.40 3.97
CA TYR A 134 4.01 -12.95 4.20
C TYR A 134 2.95 -12.30 3.32
N TYR A 135 2.59 -12.96 2.21
CA TYR A 135 1.61 -12.43 1.26
C TYR A 135 0.18 -12.77 1.64
N ILE A 136 -0.03 -13.78 2.49
CA ILE A 136 -1.36 -14.21 2.92
C ILE A 136 -2.16 -13.02 3.46
N GLN A 137 -3.38 -12.84 2.92
CA GLN A 137 -4.33 -11.78 3.28
C GLN A 137 -3.90 -10.34 2.95
N ALA A 138 -2.86 -10.13 2.14
CA ALA A 138 -2.55 -8.79 1.65
C ALA A 138 -3.75 -8.21 0.89
N GLN A 139 -4.16 -6.98 1.22
CA GLN A 139 -5.21 -6.26 0.48
C GLN A 139 -4.63 -5.35 -0.60
N CYS A 140 -3.35 -5.00 -0.52
CA CYS A 140 -2.66 -4.18 -1.51
C CYS A 140 -1.15 -4.43 -1.47
N ALA A 141 -0.44 -3.99 -2.51
CA ALA A 141 1.00 -4.13 -2.55
C ALA A 141 1.72 -2.99 -3.27
N ILE A 142 2.99 -2.82 -2.92
CA ILE A 142 3.93 -1.98 -3.62
C ILE A 142 5.12 -2.86 -4.04
N ILE A 143 5.42 -2.86 -5.34
CA ILE A 143 6.64 -3.46 -5.89
C ILE A 143 7.63 -2.33 -6.15
N MET A 144 8.81 -2.40 -5.54
CA MET A 144 9.83 -1.34 -5.64
C MET A 144 11.08 -1.84 -6.36
N PHE A 145 11.55 -1.05 -7.32
CA PHE A 145 12.86 -1.25 -7.95
C PHE A 145 13.69 0.03 -7.89
N ASP A 146 14.98 -0.08 -8.22
CA ASP A 146 15.94 1.02 -8.24
C ASP A 146 16.19 1.47 -9.68
N VAL A 147 15.92 2.74 -9.99
CA VAL A 147 16.11 3.28 -11.35
C VAL A 147 17.58 3.35 -11.77
N THR A 148 18.52 3.22 -10.83
CA THR A 148 19.97 3.14 -11.09
C THR A 148 20.45 1.71 -11.34
N SER A 149 19.62 0.68 -11.10
CA SER A 149 19.99 -0.72 -11.26
C SER A 149 19.01 -1.48 -12.13
N ARG A 150 19.43 -1.78 -13.38
CA ARG A 150 18.60 -2.50 -14.37
C ARG A 150 18.16 -3.89 -13.90
N VAL A 151 19.00 -4.58 -13.13
CA VAL A 151 18.71 -5.93 -12.60
C VAL A 151 17.46 -5.90 -11.73
N THR A 152 17.30 -4.87 -10.90
CA THR A 152 16.14 -4.75 -10.02
C THR A 152 14.83 -4.60 -10.79
N TYR A 153 14.86 -3.92 -11.94
CA TYR A 153 13.71 -3.82 -12.82
C TYR A 153 13.42 -5.14 -13.56
N LYS A 154 14.46 -5.83 -14.04
CA LYS A 154 14.31 -7.16 -14.66
C LYS A 154 13.69 -8.20 -13.72
N ASN A 155 13.86 -8.04 -12.41
CA ASN A 155 13.29 -8.94 -11.41
C ASN A 155 11.84 -8.60 -11.03
N VAL A 156 11.29 -7.45 -11.42
CA VAL A 156 9.90 -7.04 -11.12
C VAL A 156 8.86 -8.10 -11.55
N PRO A 157 8.94 -8.72 -12.75
CA PRO A 157 8.00 -9.77 -13.14
C PRO A 157 7.98 -10.97 -12.19
N ASN A 158 9.13 -11.34 -11.64
CA ASN A 158 9.23 -12.45 -10.67
C ASN A 158 8.51 -12.09 -9.37
N TRP A 159 8.76 -10.90 -8.82
CA TRP A 159 8.07 -10.41 -7.62
C TRP A 159 6.56 -10.31 -7.82
N HIS A 160 6.14 -9.82 -8.98
CA HIS A 160 4.72 -9.77 -9.32
C HIS A 160 4.11 -11.16 -9.41
N ARG A 161 4.77 -12.11 -10.09
CA ARG A 161 4.30 -13.50 -10.23
C ARG A 161 4.11 -14.16 -8.86
N ASP A 162 5.08 -14.03 -7.97
CA ASP A 162 5.04 -14.64 -6.64
C ASP A 162 3.91 -14.03 -5.80
N LEU A 163 3.69 -12.72 -5.92
CA LEU A 163 2.62 -12.01 -5.23
C LEU A 163 1.23 -12.42 -5.73
N VAL A 164 1.00 -12.44 -7.05
CA VAL A 164 -0.32 -12.82 -7.61
C VAL A 164 -0.64 -14.30 -7.43
N ARG A 165 0.37 -15.15 -7.19
CA ARG A 165 0.17 -16.56 -6.85
C ARG A 165 -0.53 -16.74 -5.51
N VAL A 166 -0.32 -15.82 -4.57
CA VAL A 166 -0.93 -15.87 -3.22
C VAL A 166 -2.14 -14.95 -3.11
N CYS A 167 -2.06 -13.76 -3.71
CA CYS A 167 -3.11 -12.74 -3.67
C CYS A 167 -3.59 -12.39 -5.07
N GLU A 168 -4.73 -12.94 -5.46
CA GLU A 168 -5.37 -12.60 -6.72
C GLU A 168 -6.10 -11.25 -6.62
N ASN A 169 -6.00 -10.44 -7.68
CA ASN A 169 -6.79 -9.22 -7.89
C ASN A 169 -6.65 -8.10 -6.83
N ILE A 170 -5.49 -7.98 -6.17
CA ILE A 170 -5.22 -6.84 -5.28
C ILE A 170 -4.66 -5.64 -6.04
N PRO A 171 -4.95 -4.40 -5.63
CA PRO A 171 -4.31 -3.21 -6.19
C PRO A 171 -2.80 -3.20 -5.90
N ILE A 172 -2.01 -3.08 -6.96
CA ILE A 172 -0.55 -3.08 -6.90
C ILE A 172 -0.01 -1.80 -7.54
N VAL A 173 0.93 -1.15 -6.87
CA VAL A 173 1.69 -0.01 -7.41
C VAL A 173 3.13 -0.43 -7.67
N LEU A 174 3.65 -0.07 -8.84
CA LEU A 174 5.05 -0.21 -9.20
C LEU A 174 5.77 1.13 -8.94
N CYS A 175 6.84 1.10 -8.15
CA CYS A 175 7.61 2.28 -7.79
C CYS A 175 9.06 2.19 -8.28
N GLY A 176 9.49 3.16 -9.07
CA GLY A 176 10.90 3.35 -9.42
C GLY A 176 11.55 4.33 -8.44
N ASN A 177 12.36 3.83 -7.51
CA ASN A 177 13.01 4.65 -6.48
C ASN A 177 14.38 5.18 -6.94
N LYS A 178 14.87 6.19 -6.21
CA LYS A 178 16.19 6.85 -6.37
C LYS A 178 16.30 7.73 -7.62
N VAL A 179 15.20 8.36 -8.04
CA VAL A 179 15.21 9.28 -9.18
C VAL A 179 16.01 10.56 -8.94
N ASP A 180 16.39 10.84 -7.69
CA ASP A 180 17.33 11.90 -7.33
C ASP A 180 18.76 11.68 -7.88
N ILE A 181 19.10 10.46 -8.28
CA ILE A 181 20.39 10.14 -8.87
C ILE A 181 20.35 10.43 -10.37
N LYS A 182 21.24 11.32 -10.84
CA LYS A 182 21.31 11.76 -12.25
C LYS A 182 21.62 10.61 -13.23
N ASP A 183 22.43 9.65 -12.82
CA ASP A 183 22.80 8.49 -13.65
C ASP A 183 21.71 7.40 -13.68
N ARG A 184 20.52 7.78 -14.16
CA ARG A 184 19.35 6.90 -14.29
C ARG A 184 19.60 5.84 -15.37
N LYS A 185 19.62 4.57 -14.98
CA LYS A 185 19.86 3.43 -15.89
C LYS A 185 18.58 2.85 -16.50
N VAL A 186 17.45 2.95 -15.79
CA VAL A 186 16.12 2.50 -16.21
C VAL A 186 15.27 3.72 -16.54
N LYS A 187 15.08 4.02 -17.83
CA LYS A 187 14.36 5.20 -18.32
C LYS A 187 12.87 4.92 -18.46
N ALA A 188 12.03 5.97 -18.45
CA ALA A 188 10.57 5.87 -18.62
C ALA A 188 10.16 4.94 -19.78
N LYS A 189 10.80 5.08 -20.94
CA LYS A 189 10.55 4.25 -22.14
C LYS A 189 10.75 2.74 -21.93
N SER A 190 11.65 2.35 -21.03
CA SER A 190 11.90 0.93 -20.72
C SER A 190 10.93 0.35 -19.70
N ILE A 191 10.15 1.19 -19.02
CA ILE A 191 9.28 0.77 -17.92
C ILE A 191 7.90 0.42 -18.50
N VAL A 192 7.79 -0.76 -19.10
CA VAL A 192 6.55 -1.20 -19.79
C VAL A 192 5.71 -2.18 -18.98
N PHE A 193 6.30 -2.83 -17.98
CA PHE A 193 5.64 -3.89 -17.20
C PHE A 193 4.29 -3.47 -16.59
N HIS A 194 4.22 -2.23 -16.09
CA HIS A 194 3.00 -1.70 -15.48
C HIS A 194 1.83 -1.62 -16.49
N ARG A 195 2.11 -1.31 -17.77
CA ARG A 195 1.08 -1.30 -18.83
C ARG A 195 0.62 -2.72 -19.17
N LYS A 196 1.56 -3.67 -19.26
CA LYS A 196 1.25 -5.09 -19.54
C LYS A 196 0.37 -5.74 -18.46
N LYS A 197 0.49 -5.30 -17.20
CA LYS A 197 -0.26 -5.84 -16.05
C LYS A 197 -1.32 -4.89 -15.48
N ASN A 198 -1.59 -3.76 -16.14
CA ASN A 198 -2.52 -2.72 -15.70
C ASN A 198 -2.28 -2.22 -14.26
N LEU A 199 -0.99 -1.99 -13.93
CA LEU A 199 -0.54 -1.47 -12.65
C LEU A 199 -0.31 0.03 -12.75
N GLN A 200 -0.43 0.73 -11.61
CA GLN A 200 -0.01 2.12 -11.53
C GLN A 200 1.51 2.20 -11.36
N TYR A 201 2.14 3.17 -12.04
CA TYR A 201 3.55 3.46 -11.90
C TYR A 201 3.79 4.86 -11.29
N TYR A 202 4.79 4.97 -10.42
CA TYR A 202 5.32 6.25 -9.95
C TYR A 202 6.86 6.26 -9.88
N ASP A 203 7.46 7.35 -10.36
CA ASP A 203 8.82 7.73 -10.02
C ASP A 203 8.83 8.33 -8.61
N ILE A 204 9.66 7.79 -7.71
CA ILE A 204 9.76 8.25 -6.32
C ILE A 204 11.23 8.47 -5.92
N SER A 205 11.44 9.31 -4.92
CA SER A 205 12.71 9.34 -4.19
C SER A 205 12.47 9.42 -2.70
N ALA A 206 12.82 8.33 -2.02
CA ALA A 206 12.87 8.29 -0.57
C ALA A 206 13.92 9.25 0.02
N LYS A 207 14.83 9.83 -0.77
CA LYS A 207 15.84 10.78 -0.28
C LYS A 207 15.35 12.22 -0.32
N SER A 208 14.58 12.58 -1.35
CA SER A 208 14.06 13.93 -1.57
C SER A 208 12.60 14.13 -1.20
N ASN A 209 11.90 13.09 -0.72
CA ASN A 209 10.44 13.06 -0.56
C ASN A 209 9.66 13.24 -1.87
N TYR A 210 10.29 13.03 -3.03
CA TYR A 210 9.61 13.18 -4.31
C TYR A 210 8.55 12.09 -4.51
N ASN A 211 7.30 12.49 -4.77
CA ASN A 211 6.13 11.63 -5.00
C ASN A 211 5.88 10.57 -3.91
N PHE A 212 6.26 10.87 -2.69
CA PHE A 212 6.35 9.90 -1.60
C PHE A 212 4.96 9.37 -1.18
N GLU A 213 3.95 10.24 -1.23
CA GLU A 213 2.56 9.98 -0.86
C GLU A 213 1.72 9.37 -2.00
N LYS A 214 2.13 9.55 -3.27
CA LYS A 214 1.34 9.15 -4.44
C LYS A 214 0.98 7.64 -4.44
N PRO A 215 1.88 6.70 -4.11
CA PRO A 215 1.54 5.28 -4.03
C PRO A 215 0.43 4.98 -3.02
N PHE A 216 0.52 5.55 -1.82
CA PHE A 216 -0.48 5.34 -0.77
C PHE A 216 -1.82 5.98 -1.11
N LEU A 217 -1.81 7.16 -1.73
CA LEU A 217 -3.03 7.84 -2.15
C LEU A 217 -3.78 7.04 -3.22
N TRP A 218 -3.06 6.53 -4.22
CA TRP A 218 -3.67 5.70 -5.26
C TRP A 218 -4.24 4.40 -4.69
N LEU A 219 -3.49 3.72 -3.81
CA LEU A 219 -3.97 2.52 -3.12
C LEU A 219 -5.20 2.81 -2.26
N ALA A 220 -5.20 3.89 -1.49
CA ALA A 220 -6.34 4.32 -0.68
C ALA A 220 -7.59 4.56 -1.53
N ARG A 221 -7.45 5.27 -2.67
CA ARG A 221 -8.54 5.49 -3.63
C ARG A 221 -9.11 4.18 -4.17
N LYS A 222 -8.24 3.22 -4.52
CA LYS A 222 -8.67 1.91 -5.04
C LYS A 222 -9.34 1.04 -4.00
N LEU A 223 -8.81 1.01 -2.77
CA LEU A 223 -9.36 0.20 -1.67
C LEU A 223 -10.70 0.74 -1.17
N ILE A 224 -10.86 2.06 -1.11
CA ILE A 224 -12.10 2.70 -0.65
C ILE A 224 -13.13 2.82 -1.78
N GLY A 225 -12.67 2.83 -3.04
CA GLY A 225 -13.53 3.05 -4.20
C GLY A 225 -13.96 4.50 -4.39
N ASP A 226 -13.24 5.46 -3.79
CA ASP A 226 -13.48 6.91 -3.96
C ASP A 226 -12.31 7.55 -4.71
N PRO A 227 -12.49 7.97 -5.98
CA PRO A 227 -11.44 8.64 -6.75
C PRO A 227 -11.11 10.05 -6.24
N ASN A 228 -12.04 10.69 -5.51
CA ASN A 228 -11.89 12.05 -4.96
C ASN A 228 -11.28 12.05 -3.56
N LEU A 229 -10.76 10.91 -3.10
CA LEU A 229 -10.07 10.82 -1.84
C LEU A 229 -8.75 11.60 -1.92
N GLU A 230 -8.50 12.42 -0.91
CA GLU A 230 -7.32 13.26 -0.80
C GLU A 230 -6.76 13.23 0.62
N PHE A 231 -5.43 13.37 0.73
CA PHE A 231 -4.78 13.53 2.03
C PHE A 231 -4.93 14.98 2.50
N VAL A 232 -5.51 15.16 3.69
CA VAL A 232 -5.76 16.48 4.28
C VAL A 232 -4.58 16.98 5.12
N ALA A 233 -3.68 16.08 5.48
CA ALA A 233 -2.42 16.40 6.12
C ALA A 233 -1.33 15.52 5.53
N MET A 234 -0.21 16.13 5.16
CA MET A 234 1.00 15.35 4.89
C MET A 234 1.47 14.75 6.22
N PRO A 235 1.90 13.48 6.25
CA PRO A 235 2.65 12.95 7.38
C PRO A 235 3.81 13.90 7.71
N ALA A 236 4.16 14.03 8.99
CA ALA A 236 5.27 14.87 9.41
C ALA A 236 6.60 14.26 8.91
N LEU A 237 6.98 14.59 7.67
CA LEU A 237 8.24 14.15 7.06
C LEU A 237 9.36 15.09 7.52
N ALA A 238 10.53 14.53 7.83
CA ALA A 238 11.69 15.38 8.05
C ALA A 238 12.09 16.08 6.73
N PRO A 239 12.81 17.21 6.83
CA PRO A 239 13.32 17.92 5.67
C PRO A 239 14.10 16.98 4.74
N PRO A 240 14.00 17.16 3.42
CA PRO A 240 14.70 16.31 2.48
C PRO A 240 16.22 16.47 2.59
N GLU A 241 16.95 15.36 2.60
CA GLU A 241 18.43 15.40 2.59
C GLU A 241 18.98 15.93 1.26
N VAL A 242 18.23 15.72 0.18
CA VAL A 242 18.56 16.19 -1.16
C VAL A 242 17.31 16.83 -1.75
N VAL A 243 17.46 18.01 -2.32
CA VAL A 243 16.39 18.65 -3.08
C VAL A 243 16.38 18.07 -4.48
N MET A 244 15.23 17.54 -4.91
CA MET A 244 15.05 17.14 -6.29
C MET A 244 15.10 18.39 -7.18
N ASP A 245 15.92 18.36 -8.23
CA ASP A 245 15.96 19.46 -9.21
C ASP A 245 14.59 19.59 -9.89
N PRO A 246 13.88 20.72 -9.76
CA PRO A 246 12.54 20.89 -10.34
C PRO A 246 12.51 20.68 -11.85
N ALA A 247 13.59 21.06 -12.57
CA ALA A 247 13.67 20.87 -14.01
C ALA A 247 13.76 19.38 -14.35
N LEU A 248 14.54 18.61 -13.56
CA LEU A 248 14.67 17.17 -13.74
C LEU A 248 13.37 16.43 -13.38
N ALA A 249 12.67 16.86 -12.34
CA ALA A 249 11.36 16.33 -11.97
C ALA A 249 10.34 16.52 -13.11
N ALA A 250 10.23 17.73 -13.64
CA ALA A 250 9.36 18.04 -14.77
C ALA A 250 9.72 17.24 -16.03
N GLN A 251 11.02 17.06 -16.29
CA GLN A 251 11.48 16.24 -17.41
C GLN A 251 11.05 14.77 -17.25
N TYR A 252 11.20 14.19 -16.06
CA TYR A 252 10.79 12.81 -15.82
C TYR A 252 9.27 12.62 -15.89
N GLU A 253 8.48 13.58 -15.40
CA GLU A 253 7.02 13.54 -15.57
C GLU A 253 6.64 13.60 -17.05
N HIS A 254 7.24 14.50 -17.83
CA HIS A 254 7.03 14.59 -19.27
C HIS A 254 7.43 13.29 -20.01
N ASP A 255 8.60 12.73 -19.69
CA ASP A 255 9.08 11.47 -20.27
C ASP A 255 8.11 10.30 -19.98
N LEU A 256 7.47 10.30 -18.81
CA LEU A 256 6.46 9.29 -18.44
C LEU A 256 5.16 9.48 -19.22
N GLU A 257 4.67 10.71 -19.40
CA GLU A 257 3.48 11.01 -20.20
C GLU A 257 3.67 10.60 -21.67
N VAL A 258 4.84 10.90 -22.24
CA VAL A 258 5.21 10.47 -23.59
C VAL A 258 5.28 8.96 -23.67
N ALA A 259 5.87 8.28 -22.68
CA ALA A 259 5.95 6.81 -22.66
C ALA A 259 4.58 6.13 -22.48
N GLN A 260 3.62 6.76 -21.80
CA GLN A 260 2.25 6.26 -21.65
C GLN A 260 1.47 6.31 -22.97
N THR A 261 1.67 7.36 -23.77
CA THR A 261 0.99 7.54 -25.06
C THR A 261 1.66 6.79 -26.22
N THR A 262 2.93 6.42 -26.06
CA THR A 262 3.67 5.62 -27.05
C THR A 262 3.14 4.17 -27.10
N ALA A 263 3.02 3.57 -28.28
CA ALA A 263 2.66 2.16 -28.41
C ALA A 263 3.68 1.25 -27.69
N LEU A 264 3.20 0.13 -27.12
CA LEU A 264 4.11 -0.87 -26.57
C LEU A 264 4.83 -1.56 -27.74
N PRO A 265 6.14 -1.86 -27.62
CA PRO A 265 6.80 -2.75 -28.56
C PRO A 265 6.13 -4.14 -28.53
N ASP A 266 6.12 -4.82 -29.68
CA ASP A 266 5.53 -6.15 -29.84
C ASP A 266 6.21 -7.18 -28.90
N GLU A 267 5.48 -8.21 -28.51
CA GLU A 267 5.87 -9.14 -27.41
C GLU A 267 7.14 -9.96 -27.67
N ASP A 268 7.68 -9.93 -28.89
CA ASP A 268 8.79 -10.78 -29.35
C ASP A 268 10.20 -10.25 -28.98
N ASP A 269 10.33 -9.05 -28.41
CA ASP A 269 11.60 -8.61 -27.82
C ASP A 269 11.70 -9.10 -26.37
N ASP A 270 12.31 -10.28 -26.22
CA ASP A 270 12.55 -11.05 -24.99
C ASP A 270 12.75 -10.22 -23.69
N LEU A 271 11.95 -10.55 -22.68
CA LEU A 271 12.12 -10.16 -21.27
C LEU A 271 13.03 -11.14 -20.52
#